data_AF-A0A366ESN3-F1
#
_entry.id   AF-A0A366ESN3-F1
#
_cell.length_a   1.000
_cell.length_b   1.000
_cell.length_c   1.000
_cell.angle_alpha   90.00
_cell.angle_beta   90.00
_cell.angle_gamma   90.00
#
_symmetry.space_group_name_H-M   'P 1'
#
loop_
_entity.id
_entity.type
_entity.pdbx_description
1 polymer ?
#
loop_
_entity_poly.entity_id
_entity_poly.type
_entity_poly.pdbx_seq_one_letter_code
_entity_poly.pdbx_strand_id
1 'polypeptide(L)'
;MFLKKKKEENRFCIAIFTEKEMSDEDYDYQSNKILDATEENVVVVTEIEPQNEMVEELKNAFPDTKIEVPSYGVYKFDSEKLDEETKKMEKRNKWKKFFNNIHPDEYLIVEHKVMYDINQVLYYTTDINKVISYIHENKKTG
;
A
#
# COMPACT_ATOMS: atom_id res chain seq x y z
N MET A 1 29.15 21.49 -5.92
CA MET A 1 28.61 20.17 -6.37
C MET A 1 27.10 20.24 -6.24
N PHE A 2 26.39 20.30 -7.36
CA PHE A 2 24.94 20.26 -7.38
C PHE A 2 24.50 18.80 -7.21
N LEU A 3 24.02 18.45 -6.01
CA LEU A 3 23.21 17.24 -5.84
C LEU A 3 21.97 17.44 -6.73
N LYS A 4 21.93 16.77 -7.88
CA LYS A 4 20.67 16.56 -8.60
C LYS A 4 19.76 15.86 -7.60
N LYS A 5 18.76 16.58 -7.06
CA LYS A 5 17.61 15.91 -6.42
C LYS A 5 17.10 14.91 -7.45
N LYS A 6 17.26 13.62 -7.19
CA LYS A 6 16.47 12.60 -7.89
C LYS A 6 15.03 13.06 -7.70
N LYS A 7 14.29 13.25 -8.80
CA LYS A 7 12.84 13.40 -8.69
C LYS A 7 12.36 12.21 -7.89
N GLU A 8 11.78 12.45 -6.73
CA GLU A 8 11.04 11.41 -6.02
C GLU A 8 9.85 11.09 -6.91
N GLU A 9 9.92 9.93 -7.56
CA GLU A 9 8.78 9.39 -8.27
C GLU A 9 7.78 8.94 -7.21
N ASN A 10 6.53 9.41 -7.31
CA ASN A 10 5.49 8.95 -6.42
C ASN A 10 5.27 7.45 -6.69
N ARG A 11 5.40 6.67 -5.62
CA ARG A 11 5.15 5.23 -5.62
C ARG A 11 3.92 4.94 -4.77
N PHE A 12 3.16 3.93 -5.16
CA PHE A 12 1.86 3.61 -4.57
C PHE A 12 1.76 2.14 -4.18
N CYS A 13 0.97 1.87 -3.15
CA CYS A 13 0.50 0.54 -2.79
C CYS A 13 -1.00 0.48 -3.06
N ILE A 14 -1.48 -0.63 -3.62
CA ILE A 14 -2.91 -0.81 -3.90
C ILE A 14 -3.48 -1.91 -3.03
N ALA A 15 -4.50 -1.57 -2.24
CA ALA A 15 -5.33 -2.55 -1.56
C ALA A 15 -6.54 -2.87 -2.43
N ILE A 16 -6.80 -4.15 -2.70
CA ILE A 16 -8.07 -4.63 -3.24
C ILE A 16 -8.89 -5.11 -2.04
N PHE A 17 -9.92 -4.36 -1.67
CA PHE A 17 -10.79 -4.74 -0.56
C PHE A 17 -11.86 -5.70 -1.02
N THR A 18 -12.00 -6.83 -0.31
CA THR A 18 -12.93 -7.91 -0.67
C THR A 18 -13.67 -8.43 0.56
N GLU A 19 -14.87 -8.99 0.38
CA GLU A 19 -15.61 -9.66 1.48
C GLU A 19 -15.11 -11.09 1.73
N LYS A 20 -14.49 -11.68 0.71
CA LYS A 20 -14.06 -13.07 0.68
C LYS A 20 -12.84 -13.13 -0.23
N GLU A 21 -11.99 -14.11 0.06
CA GLU A 21 -10.83 -14.43 -0.76
C GLU A 21 -11.21 -14.52 -2.23
N MET A 22 -10.49 -13.78 -3.07
CA MET A 22 -10.65 -13.82 -4.51
C MET A 22 -10.20 -15.16 -5.05
N SER A 23 -10.70 -15.52 -6.24
CA SER A 23 -10.04 -16.60 -6.98
C SER A 23 -8.66 -16.11 -7.44
N ASP A 24 -7.69 -17.02 -7.51
CA ASP A 24 -6.36 -16.73 -8.04
C ASP A 24 -6.44 -16.06 -9.43
N GLU A 25 -7.36 -16.53 -10.28
CA GLU A 25 -7.59 -15.97 -11.63
C GLU A 25 -8.08 -14.51 -11.59
N ASP A 26 -9.02 -14.19 -10.70
CA ASP A 26 -9.53 -12.83 -10.55
C ASP A 26 -8.47 -11.90 -9.96
N TYR A 27 -7.70 -12.38 -8.99
CA TYR A 27 -6.62 -11.62 -8.36
C TYR A 27 -5.51 -11.33 -9.38
N ASP A 28 -5.05 -12.34 -10.10
CA ASP A 28 -4.05 -12.22 -11.16
C ASP A 28 -4.53 -11.28 -12.26
N TYR A 29 -5.80 -11.36 -12.67
CA TYR A 29 -6.36 -10.46 -13.66
C TYR A 29 -6.29 -8.99 -13.21
N GLN A 30 -6.75 -8.70 -11.98
CA GLN A 30 -6.81 -7.33 -11.48
C GLN A 30 -5.42 -6.76 -11.17
N SER A 31 -4.56 -7.54 -10.51
CA SER A 31 -3.20 -7.14 -10.16
C SER A 31 -2.36 -6.87 -11.41
N ASN A 32 -2.35 -7.78 -12.39
CA ASN A 32 -1.63 -7.58 -13.65
C ASN A 32 -2.17 -6.39 -14.42
N LYS A 33 -3.50 -6.21 -14.48
CA LYS A 33 -4.10 -5.05 -15.15
C LYS A 33 -3.63 -3.72 -14.54
N ILE A 34 -3.46 -3.64 -13.22
CA ILE A 34 -2.93 -2.45 -12.55
C ILE A 34 -1.44 -2.31 -12.84
N LEU A 35 -0.65 -3.36 -12.61
CA LEU A 35 0.82 -3.33 -12.72
C LEU A 35 1.27 -3.04 -14.15
N ASP A 36 0.71 -3.73 -15.15
CA ASP A 36 1.03 -3.53 -16.57
C ASP A 36 0.70 -2.10 -17.03
N ALA A 37 -0.40 -1.54 -16.52
CA ALA A 37 -0.81 -0.20 -16.89
C ALA A 37 0.00 0.89 -16.16
N THR A 38 0.54 0.61 -14.97
CA THR A 38 1.10 1.65 -14.08
C THR A 38 2.62 1.63 -13.97
N GLU A 39 3.29 0.75 -14.72
CA GLU A 39 4.74 0.65 -14.80
C GLU A 39 5.36 0.52 -13.37
N GLU A 40 6.44 1.25 -13.07
CA GLU A 40 7.15 1.16 -11.79
C GLU A 40 6.52 2.00 -10.66
N ASN A 41 5.39 2.67 -10.91
CA ASN A 41 4.73 3.54 -9.92
C ASN A 41 3.95 2.75 -8.87
N VAL A 42 3.61 1.49 -9.12
CA VAL A 42 2.98 0.62 -8.10
C VAL A 42 4.02 -0.34 -7.55
N VAL A 43 4.17 -0.34 -6.23
CA VAL A 43 5.10 -1.22 -5.49
C VAL A 43 4.48 -2.60 -5.34
N VAL A 44 3.20 -2.63 -4.98
CA VAL A 44 2.49 -3.86 -4.66
C VAL A 44 0.99 -3.64 -4.82
N VAL A 45 0.31 -4.70 -5.22
CA VAL A 45 -1.13 -4.86 -5.12
C VAL A 45 -1.37 -5.99 -4.12
N THR A 46 -2.29 -5.81 -3.17
CA THR A 46 -2.60 -6.85 -2.17
C THR A 46 -4.09 -6.90 -1.94
N GLU A 47 -4.63 -8.11 -1.88
CA GLU A 47 -5.99 -8.35 -1.42
C GLU A 47 -6.07 -8.20 0.11
N ILE A 48 -7.08 -7.47 0.59
CA ILE A 48 -7.31 -7.25 2.02
C ILE A 48 -8.79 -7.44 2.33
N GLU A 49 -9.11 -8.33 3.25
CA GLU A 49 -10.42 -8.35 3.90
C GLU A 49 -10.46 -7.23 4.96
N PRO A 50 -11.23 -6.14 4.75
CA PRO A 50 -11.16 -4.99 5.62
C PRO A 50 -11.84 -5.28 6.97
N GLN A 51 -11.08 -5.15 8.05
CA GLN A 51 -11.63 -5.23 9.40
C GLN A 51 -12.48 -3.99 9.72
N ASN A 52 -13.42 -4.13 10.67
CA ASN A 52 -14.34 -3.04 11.06
C ASN A 52 -13.61 -1.72 11.40
N GLU A 53 -12.48 -1.79 12.10
CA GLU A 53 -11.65 -0.62 12.44
C GLU A 53 -11.15 0.10 11.18
N MET A 54 -10.60 -0.64 10.23
CA MET A 54 -10.15 -0.09 8.93
C MET A 54 -11.32 0.51 8.14
N VAL A 55 -12.50 -0.13 8.17
CA VAL A 55 -13.70 0.41 7.51
C VAL A 55 -14.12 1.74 8.12
N GLU A 56 -14.08 1.87 9.44
CA GLU A 56 -14.39 3.14 10.13
C GLU A 56 -13.36 4.22 9.81
N GLU A 57 -12.07 3.87 9.81
CA GLU A 57 -10.98 4.75 9.41
C GLU A 57 -11.14 5.25 7.96
N LEU A 58 -11.50 4.36 7.02
CA LEU A 58 -11.79 4.72 5.63
C LEU A 58 -13.02 5.62 5.48
N LYS A 59 -14.09 5.36 6.25
CA LYS A 59 -15.28 6.25 6.28
C LYS A 59 -14.92 7.63 6.79
N ASN A 60 -14.02 7.74 7.77
CA ASN A 60 -13.57 9.02 8.28
C ASN A 60 -12.66 9.75 7.28
N ALA A 61 -11.80 9.04 6.56
CA ALA A 61 -10.94 9.59 5.53
C ALA A 61 -11.74 10.05 4.28
N PHE A 62 -12.82 9.34 3.94
CA PHE A 62 -13.66 9.59 2.77
C PHE A 62 -15.16 9.64 3.13
N PRO A 63 -15.62 10.68 3.88
CA PRO A 63 -16.98 10.73 4.42
C PRO A 63 -18.08 10.77 3.36
N ASP A 64 -17.77 11.31 2.18
CA ASP A 64 -18.71 11.40 1.05
C ASP A 64 -18.68 10.16 0.14
N THR A 65 -17.88 9.15 0.47
CA THR A 65 -17.71 7.94 -0.34
C THR A 65 -18.35 6.74 0.31
N LYS A 66 -19.17 6.01 -0.44
CA LYS A 66 -19.73 4.74 0.02
C LYS A 66 -18.63 3.69 0.02
N ILE A 67 -18.24 3.23 1.21
CA ILE A 67 -17.29 2.14 1.39
C ILE A 67 -18.01 0.82 1.08
N GLU A 68 -17.86 0.36 -0.15
CA GLU A 68 -18.36 -0.94 -0.64
C GLU A 68 -17.20 -1.86 -0.98
N VAL A 69 -17.51 -3.15 -1.07
CA VAL A 69 -16.59 -4.22 -1.46
C VAL A 69 -17.24 -4.98 -2.64
N PRO A 70 -16.49 -5.32 -3.71
CA PRO A 70 -15.08 -5.07 -3.89
C PRO A 70 -14.74 -3.61 -4.20
N SER A 71 -13.60 -3.14 -3.71
CA SER A 71 -13.11 -1.78 -3.96
C SER A 71 -11.59 -1.70 -3.88
N TYR A 72 -11.06 -0.51 -4.14
CA TYR A 72 -9.64 -0.25 -4.24
C TYR A 72 -9.25 0.95 -3.38
N GLY A 73 -8.22 0.78 -2.57
CA GLY A 73 -7.53 1.86 -1.88
C GLY A 73 -6.16 2.10 -2.51
N VAL A 74 -5.86 3.37 -2.84
CA VAL A 74 -4.54 3.80 -3.30
C VAL A 74 -3.82 4.47 -2.15
N TYR A 75 -2.70 3.91 -1.75
CA TYR A 75 -1.87 4.40 -0.65
C TYR A 75 -0.56 4.95 -1.20
N LYS A 76 -0.05 6.03 -0.61
CA LYS A 76 1.30 6.48 -0.89
C LYS A 76 2.30 5.51 -0.26
N PHE A 77 3.25 5.02 -1.05
CA PHE A 77 4.37 4.27 -0.50
C PHE A 77 5.39 5.22 0.11
N ASP A 78 5.64 5.06 1.41
CA ASP A 78 6.62 5.84 2.17
C ASP A 78 7.82 4.97 2.55
N SER A 79 8.85 4.98 1.70
CA SER A 79 10.06 4.20 1.93
C SER A 79 10.84 4.65 3.16
N GLU A 80 10.80 5.95 3.48
CA GLU A 80 11.51 6.49 4.65
C GLU A 80 10.85 5.98 5.94
N LYS A 81 9.52 6.03 6.00
CA LYS A 81 8.76 5.48 7.12
C LYS A 81 8.94 3.98 7.26
N LEU A 82 9.00 3.24 6.15
CA LEU A 82 9.26 1.79 6.20
C LEU A 82 10.63 1.48 6.80
N ASP A 83 11.68 2.20 6.36
CA ASP A 83 13.02 2.09 6.91
C ASP A 83 13.07 2.43 8.40
N GLU A 84 12.35 3.47 8.82
CA GLU A 84 12.29 3.89 10.21
C GLU A 84 11.61 2.85 11.10
N GLU A 85 10.42 2.36 10.71
CA GLU A 85 9.67 1.36 11.47
C GLU A 85 10.41 0.02 11.52
N THR A 86 11.06 -0.37 10.43
CA THR A 86 11.93 -1.56 10.39
C THR A 86 13.07 -1.43 11.39
N LYS A 87 13.79 -0.29 11.39
CA LYS A 87 14.86 -0.02 12.37
C LYS A 87 14.33 0.02 13.81
N LYS A 88 13.10 0.51 14.05
CA LYS A 88 12.47 0.51 15.38
C LYS A 88 12.17 -0.92 15.84
N MET A 89 11.60 -1.77 14.98
CA MET A 89 11.35 -3.19 15.26
C MET A 89 12.66 -3.91 15.60
N GLU A 90 13.68 -3.76 14.76
CA GLU A 90 15.00 -4.34 14.98
C GLU A 90 15.65 -3.86 16.28
N LYS A 91 15.48 -2.59 16.64
CA LYS A 91 15.96 -2.02 17.91
C LYS A 91 15.23 -2.56 19.13
N ARG A 92 13.96 -2.93 19.01
CA ARG A 92 13.20 -3.61 20.08
C ARG A 92 13.64 -5.07 20.20
N ASN A 93 13.98 -5.68 19.08
CA ASN A 93 14.44 -7.07 18.96
C ASN A 93 15.98 -7.20 18.94
N LYS A 94 16.75 -6.27 19.53
CA LYS A 94 18.23 -6.22 19.43
C LYS A 94 18.93 -7.55 19.72
N TRP A 95 18.49 -8.27 20.74
CA TRP A 95 19.06 -9.57 21.10
C TRP A 95 18.76 -10.62 20.03
N LYS A 96 17.52 -10.69 19.53
CA LYS A 96 17.18 -11.56 18.39
C LYS A 96 17.97 -11.18 17.14
N LYS A 97 18.13 -9.88 16.85
CA LYS A 97 18.94 -9.39 15.73
C LYS A 97 20.41 -9.82 15.85
N PHE A 98 20.99 -9.71 17.04
CA PHE A 98 22.38 -10.12 17.27
C PHE A 98 22.61 -11.61 16.99
N PHE A 99 21.61 -12.45 17.26
CA PHE A 99 21.64 -13.88 16.93
C PHE A 99 21.01 -14.22 15.56
N ASN A 100 20.71 -13.23 14.71
CA ASN A 100 20.00 -13.41 13.43
C ASN A 100 18.68 -14.21 13.53
N ASN A 101 17.97 -14.06 14.65
CA ASN A 101 16.75 -14.79 15.01
C ASN A 101 15.47 -13.94 14.87
N ILE A 102 15.48 -12.85 14.10
CA ILE A 102 14.24 -12.16 13.77
C ILE A 102 13.55 -12.96 12.67
N HIS A 103 12.32 -13.39 12.91
CA HIS A 103 11.55 -14.16 11.95
C HIS A 103 11.13 -13.24 10.77
N PRO A 104 11.16 -13.72 9.50
CA PRO A 104 10.73 -12.93 8.35
C PRO A 104 9.35 -12.28 8.51
N ASP A 105 8.41 -12.98 9.16
CA ASP A 105 7.06 -12.46 9.42
C ASP A 105 7.04 -11.14 10.21
N GLU A 106 8.03 -10.90 11.08
CA GLU A 106 8.13 -9.64 11.82
C GLU A 106 8.41 -8.45 10.88
N TYR A 107 9.15 -8.68 9.80
CA TYR A 107 9.37 -7.68 8.77
C TYR A 107 8.10 -7.49 7.93
N LEU A 108 7.43 -8.58 7.54
CA LEU A 108 6.17 -8.52 6.77
C LEU A 108 5.07 -7.77 7.52
N ILE A 109 4.95 -7.96 8.84
CA ILE A 109 3.99 -7.22 9.68
C ILE A 109 4.28 -5.71 9.64
N VAL A 110 5.56 -5.32 9.71
CA VAL A 110 5.96 -3.91 9.64
C VAL A 110 5.68 -3.34 8.26
N GLU A 111 6.05 -4.07 7.20
CA GLU A 111 5.80 -3.69 5.81
C GLU A 111 4.31 -3.46 5.56
N HIS A 112 3.47 -4.45 5.88
CA HIS A 112 2.03 -4.36 5.68
C HIS A 112 1.42 -3.18 6.44
N LYS A 113 1.86 -2.94 7.69
CA LYS A 113 1.35 -1.82 8.49
C LYS A 113 1.72 -0.47 7.91
N VAL A 114 2.91 -0.32 7.33
CA VAL A 114 3.34 0.94 6.72
C VAL A 114 2.67 1.16 5.36
N MET A 115 2.55 0.10 4.56
CA MET A 115 1.96 0.15 3.21
C MET A 115 0.48 0.52 3.24
N TYR A 116 -0.26 0.02 4.22
CA TYR A 116 -1.72 0.21 4.33
C TYR A 116 -2.11 1.05 5.56
N ASP A 117 -1.25 1.99 5.96
CA ASP A 117 -1.59 2.99 6.96
C ASP A 117 -2.65 3.94 6.40
N ILE A 118 -3.79 4.08 7.09
CA ILE A 118 -4.86 4.97 6.67
C ILE A 118 -4.39 6.40 6.43
N ASN A 119 -3.39 6.88 7.18
CA ASN A 119 -2.88 8.25 6.99
C ASN A 119 -2.15 8.44 5.66
N GLN A 120 -1.83 7.36 4.95
CA GLN A 120 -1.24 7.37 3.61
C GLN A 120 -2.27 7.10 2.51
N VAL A 121 -3.54 6.88 2.84
CA VAL A 121 -4.58 6.67 1.83
C VAL A 121 -4.82 7.98 1.08
N LEU A 122 -4.76 7.90 -0.25
CA LEU A 122 -4.88 9.05 -1.13
C LEU A 122 -6.15 9.02 -1.97
N TYR A 123 -6.63 7.82 -2.30
CA TYR A 123 -7.78 7.65 -3.17
C TYR A 123 -8.50 6.33 -2.87
N TYR A 124 -9.82 6.35 -3.00
CA TYR A 124 -10.67 5.19 -2.82
C TYR A 124 -11.70 5.13 -3.94
N THR A 125 -11.91 3.94 -4.52
CA THR A 125 -12.88 3.76 -5.61
C THR A 125 -13.32 2.31 -5.76
N THR A 126 -14.45 2.07 -6.40
CA THR A 126 -14.89 0.73 -6.84
C THR A 126 -14.49 0.42 -8.28
N ASP A 127 -13.85 1.36 -8.99
CA ASP A 127 -13.50 1.24 -10.41
C ASP A 127 -11.98 1.17 -10.62
N ILE A 128 -11.50 0.01 -11.07
CA ILE A 128 -10.08 -0.23 -11.36
C ILE A 128 -9.50 0.74 -12.39
N ASN A 129 -10.28 1.20 -13.37
CA ASN A 129 -9.77 2.13 -14.39
C ASN A 129 -9.54 3.52 -13.79
N LYS A 130 -10.28 3.89 -12.73
CA LYS A 130 -10.03 5.12 -11.99
C LYS A 130 -8.78 5.03 -11.13
N VAL A 131 -8.44 3.85 -10.59
CA VAL A 131 -7.15 3.61 -9.92
C VAL A 131 -5.99 3.87 -10.89
N ILE A 132 -6.04 3.27 -12.07
CA ILE A 132 -5.01 3.43 -13.10
C ILE A 132 -4.88 4.90 -13.53
N SER A 133 -6.03 5.56 -13.79
CA SER A 133 -6.06 7.00 -14.13
C SER A 133 -5.43 7.85 -13.04
N TYR A 134 -5.79 7.61 -11.78
CA TYR A 134 -5.24 8.33 -10.63
C TYR A 134 -3.71 8.21 -10.56
N ILE A 135 -3.16 7.00 -10.72
CA ILE A 135 -1.72 6.78 -10.69
C ILE A 135 -1.03 7.52 -11.85
N HIS A 136 -1.60 7.47 -13.05
CA HIS A 136 -1.07 8.20 -14.21
C HIS A 136 -1.06 9.71 -14.05
N GLU A 137 -2.08 10.27 -13.40
CA GLU A 137 -2.15 11.71 -13.11
C GLU A 137 -1.13 12.12 -12.04
N ASN A 138 -0.81 11.22 -11.10
CA ASN A 138 0.00 11.53 -9.91
C ASN A 138 1.44 10.97 -9.95
N LYS A 139 1.86 10.30 -11.04
CA LYS A 139 3.21 9.73 -11.16
C LYS A 139 4.38 10.73 -11.27
N LYS A 140 4.10 12.02 -11.49
CA LYS A 140 5.13 13.07 -11.76
C LYS A 140 5.00 14.34 -10.92
N THR A 141 4.05 14.40 -9.98
CA THR A 141 3.88 15.53 -9.06
C THR A 141 4.90 15.44 -7.93
N GLY A 142 6.14 15.82 -8.24
CA GLY A 142 7.29 15.97 -7.34
C GLY A 142 8.30 16.97 -7.90
#